data_AF-A0A0W7TIL9-F1
#
_entry.id   AF-A0A0W7TIL9-F1
#
_cell.length_a   1.000
_cell.length_b   1.000
_cell.length_c   1.000
_cell.angle_alpha   90.00
_cell.angle_beta   90.00
_cell.angle_gamma   90.00
#
_symmetry.space_group_name_H-M   'P 1'
#
loop_
_entity.id
_entity.type
_entity.pdbx_description
1 polymer ?
#
loop_
_entity_poly.entity_id
_entity_poly.type
_entity_poly.pdbx_seq_one_letter_code
_entity_poly.pdbx_strand_id
1 'polypeptide(L)'
;MAAEQAENEQEPENAQEEQQAESEQVPSAEEAEPTPEEKAKLADLEAQKTILNNEAEVHRQKRDELNAQTKEWKSKRDALNAQVRELVEEAGKSREVRDGFNQKVRESKAVRDEWNKKVSEIRAKINEIRPEKKKEGEEESLGQMKARLDRMEMQQQTMPMGADKEKALVKQIQELAKQIGEREKVEEGDEEIRGLVQELRDAKAKAEEAHKQVSINAEEAQKAHDNMLSLYQRADAIRKEADAAQAKFVECKQKADEEHRLHIESIKSVHAVGKDADGIKNKKNIAKKKRTDYETKKKAEEIFEKFKAGEKLSTEDLMILQKSGYL
;
A
#
# COMPACT_ATOMS: atom_id res chain seq x y z
N MET A 1 32.09 27.47 67.23
CA MET A 1 32.03 26.81 68.55
C MET A 1 32.38 25.36 68.31
N ALA A 2 33.41 24.71 68.83
CA ALA A 2 34.59 25.02 69.64
C ALA A 2 35.58 23.88 69.24
N ALA A 3 36.82 24.13 68.86
CA ALA A 3 37.98 24.17 69.75
C ALA A 3 37.94 23.05 70.81
N GLU A 4 38.73 21.99 70.60
CA GLU A 4 39.75 21.60 71.58
C GLU A 4 40.81 20.69 70.95
N GLN A 5 42.04 21.19 71.02
CA GLN A 5 43.30 20.48 70.82
C GLN A 5 43.77 19.94 72.17
N ALA A 6 44.83 19.12 72.11
CA ALA A 6 45.79 18.84 73.18
C ALA A 6 45.30 17.89 74.28
N GLU A 7 46.10 17.05 74.91
CA GLU A 7 47.51 16.63 74.80
C GLU A 7 47.54 15.44 75.77
N ASN A 8 48.28 14.38 75.48
CA ASN A 8 49.09 13.82 76.55
C ASN A 8 50.34 13.15 75.97
N GLU A 9 51.44 13.78 76.32
CA GLU A 9 52.82 13.34 76.16
C GLU A 9 53.10 12.15 77.09
N GLN A 10 53.97 11.24 76.68
CA GLN A 10 55.32 11.11 77.26
C GLN A 10 56.13 10.03 76.54
N GLU A 11 57.40 10.39 76.31
CA GLU A 11 58.47 9.76 75.55
C GLU A 11 59.14 8.56 76.31
N PRO A 12 60.41 8.17 76.01
CA PRO A 12 60.76 7.10 75.08
C PRO A 12 61.53 5.97 75.79
N GLU A 13 61.63 4.78 75.18
CA GLU A 13 62.69 3.84 75.57
C GLU A 13 63.44 3.34 74.34
N ASN A 14 64.70 3.77 74.32
CA ASN A 14 65.75 3.40 73.40
C ASN A 14 66.22 1.98 73.74
N ALA A 15 66.11 1.03 72.82
CA ALA A 15 66.90 -0.19 72.85
C ALA A 15 67.22 -0.64 71.43
N GLN A 16 68.52 -0.74 71.19
CA GLN A 16 69.18 -1.11 69.97
C GLN A 16 68.87 -2.55 69.55
N GLU A 17 69.06 -2.77 68.23
CA GLU A 17 69.56 -3.99 67.61
C GLU A 17 68.78 -5.29 67.82
N GLU A 18 68.14 -5.74 66.75
CA GLU A 18 68.49 -7.06 66.23
C GLU A 18 68.25 -7.10 64.70
N GLN A 19 69.34 -7.22 63.97
CA GLN A 19 69.36 -7.58 62.57
C GLN A 19 68.81 -8.99 62.43
N GLN A 20 67.65 -9.15 61.78
CA GLN A 20 67.28 -10.43 61.19
C GLN A 20 67.33 -10.29 59.67
N ALA A 21 68.38 -10.90 59.12
CA ALA A 21 68.52 -11.18 57.71
C ALA A 21 67.34 -12.04 57.26
N GLU A 22 66.38 -11.44 56.54
CA GLU A 22 65.48 -12.20 55.70
C GLU A 22 66.31 -12.82 54.58
N SER A 23 66.48 -14.14 54.68
CA SER A 23 66.96 -14.97 53.59
C SER A 23 65.98 -14.81 52.42
N GLU A 24 66.33 -13.99 51.44
CA GLU A 24 65.71 -14.02 50.12
C GLU A 24 65.86 -15.44 49.57
N GLN A 25 64.77 -16.19 49.62
CA GLN A 25 64.66 -17.46 48.93
C GLN A 25 64.85 -17.22 47.44
N VAL A 26 65.96 -17.73 46.94
CA VAL A 26 66.28 -17.88 45.52
C VAL A 26 65.07 -18.47 44.80
N PRO A 27 64.48 -17.81 43.79
CA PRO A 27 63.57 -18.50 42.89
C PRO A 27 64.39 -19.52 42.09
N SER A 28 64.09 -20.80 42.32
CA SER A 28 64.68 -21.92 41.59
C SER A 28 64.59 -21.68 40.09
N ALA A 29 65.70 -21.90 39.39
CA ALA A 29 65.91 -21.66 37.96
C ALA A 29 65.13 -22.63 37.03
N GLU A 30 64.10 -23.30 37.52
CA GLU A 30 63.38 -24.38 36.80
C GLU A 30 62.03 -23.93 36.21
N GLU A 31 61.52 -22.74 36.54
CA GLU A 31 60.27 -22.20 35.96
C GLU A 31 60.48 -21.39 34.66
N ALA A 32 61.58 -21.63 33.94
CA ALA A 32 62.12 -20.68 32.97
C ALA A 32 62.01 -21.09 31.48
N GLU A 33 61.47 -22.27 31.17
CA GLU A 33 61.13 -22.67 29.80
C GLU A 33 59.61 -22.81 29.65
N PRO A 34 59.04 -22.42 28.49
CA PRO A 34 57.61 -22.57 28.27
C PRO A 34 57.26 -24.04 28.45
N THR A 35 56.38 -24.34 29.40
CA THR A 35 55.80 -25.69 29.45
C THR A 35 55.23 -25.97 28.05
N PRO A 36 55.48 -27.16 27.47
CA PRO A 36 54.93 -27.53 26.16
C PRO A 36 53.43 -27.24 26.06
N GLU A 37 52.74 -27.32 27.20
CA GLU A 37 51.33 -27.01 27.40
C GLU A 37 50.94 -25.55 27.12
N GLU A 38 51.75 -24.55 27.46
CA GLU A 38 51.42 -23.13 27.21
C GLU A 38 51.59 -22.74 25.75
N LYS A 39 52.58 -23.33 25.06
CA LYS A 39 52.74 -23.20 23.60
C LYS A 39 51.60 -23.90 22.86
N ALA A 40 51.20 -25.09 23.33
CA ALA A 40 50.04 -25.81 22.79
C ALA A 40 48.75 -25.00 22.97
N LYS A 41 48.50 -24.46 24.18
CA LYS A 41 47.34 -23.59 24.46
C LYS A 41 47.30 -22.34 23.58
N LEU A 42 48.45 -21.72 23.30
CA LEU A 42 48.51 -20.56 22.41
C LEU A 42 48.19 -20.94 20.96
N ALA A 43 48.72 -22.06 20.48
CA ALA A 43 48.44 -22.57 19.14
C ALA A 43 46.97 -22.99 18.99
N ASP A 44 46.38 -23.59 20.02
CA ASP A 44 44.96 -23.97 20.07
C ASP A 44 44.05 -22.74 20.07
N LEU A 45 44.39 -21.68 20.83
CA LEU A 45 43.66 -20.41 20.83
C LEU A 45 43.78 -19.67 19.48
N GLU A 46 44.95 -19.71 18.84
CA GLU A 46 45.13 -19.16 17.50
C GLU A 46 44.34 -19.94 16.45
N ALA A 47 44.30 -21.28 16.53
CA ALA A 47 43.47 -22.12 15.68
C ALA A 47 41.96 -21.83 15.90
N GLN A 48 41.51 -21.76 17.16
CA GLN A 48 40.13 -21.38 17.49
C GLN A 48 39.78 -19.99 16.96
N LYS A 49 40.70 -19.02 17.05
CA LYS A 49 40.51 -17.69 16.48
C LYS A 49 40.31 -17.75 14.97
N THR A 50 41.10 -18.54 14.24
CA THR A 50 40.93 -18.68 12.78
C THR A 50 39.61 -19.32 12.40
N ILE A 51 39.15 -20.34 13.14
CA ILE A 51 37.86 -20.99 12.92
C ILE A 51 36.71 -20.01 13.15
N LEU A 52 36.70 -19.33 14.30
CA LEU A 52 35.67 -18.34 14.62
C LEU A 52 35.66 -17.15 13.65
N ASN A 53 36.82 -16.78 13.11
CA ASN A 53 36.90 -15.72 12.11
C ASN A 53 36.35 -16.17 10.75
N ASN A 54 36.59 -17.43 10.36
CA ASN A 54 35.99 -18.00 9.15
C ASN A 54 34.47 -18.12 9.30
N GLU A 55 33.97 -18.55 10.46
CA GLU A 55 32.54 -18.59 10.77
C GLU A 55 31.92 -17.19 10.72
N ALA A 56 32.60 -16.18 11.29
CA ALA A 56 32.17 -14.79 11.22
C ALA A 56 32.07 -14.28 9.76
N GLU A 57 33.04 -14.59 8.91
CA GLU A 57 33.01 -14.23 7.48
C GLU A 57 31.88 -14.95 6.73
N VAL A 58 31.59 -16.21 7.05
CA VAL A 58 30.43 -16.94 6.47
C VAL A 58 29.11 -16.27 6.86
N HIS A 59 28.92 -15.93 8.15
CA HIS A 59 27.71 -15.21 8.60
C HIS A 59 27.60 -13.83 7.96
N ARG A 60 28.73 -13.15 7.73
CA ARG A 60 28.77 -11.87 7.01
C ARG A 60 28.30 -12.01 5.56
N GLN A 61 28.82 -12.99 4.83
CA GLN A 61 28.42 -13.24 3.43
C GLN A 61 26.94 -13.59 3.34
N LYS A 62 26.44 -14.50 4.18
CA LYS A 62 25.02 -14.86 4.24
C LYS A 62 24.13 -13.66 4.55
N ARG A 63 24.53 -12.81 5.50
CA ARG A 63 23.82 -11.56 5.80
C ARG A 63 23.77 -10.64 4.57
N ASP A 64 24.90 -10.46 3.89
CA ASP A 64 24.98 -9.57 2.73
C ASP A 64 24.14 -10.08 1.54
N GLU A 65 24.11 -11.41 1.34
CA GLU A 65 23.21 -12.07 0.38
C GLU A 65 21.73 -11.86 0.73
N LEU A 66 21.34 -12.09 2.00
CA LEU A 66 19.97 -11.88 2.47
C LEU A 66 19.56 -10.39 2.39
N ASN A 67 20.48 -9.47 2.64
CA ASN A 67 20.26 -8.03 2.46
C ASN A 67 20.06 -7.66 0.99
N ALA A 68 20.81 -8.26 0.07
CA ALA A 68 20.62 -8.07 -1.37
C ALA A 68 19.23 -8.57 -1.80
N GLN A 69 18.84 -9.78 -1.38
CA GLN A 69 17.50 -10.33 -1.63
C GLN A 69 16.40 -9.43 -1.04
N THR A 70 16.61 -8.91 0.17
CA THR A 70 15.69 -7.97 0.83
C THR A 70 15.50 -6.70 0.01
N LYS A 71 16.58 -6.16 -0.58
CA LYS A 71 16.52 -5.00 -1.48
C LYS A 71 15.75 -5.31 -2.77
N GLU A 72 15.95 -6.50 -3.35
CA GLU A 72 15.18 -6.94 -4.51
C GLU A 72 13.69 -7.08 -4.20
N TRP A 73 13.32 -7.73 -3.10
CA TRP A 73 11.93 -7.87 -2.67
C TRP A 73 11.29 -6.52 -2.39
N LYS A 74 12.02 -5.59 -1.79
CA LYS A 74 11.58 -4.20 -1.61
C LYS A 74 11.32 -3.52 -2.95
N SER A 75 12.24 -3.62 -3.91
CA SER A 75 12.07 -3.04 -5.24
C SER A 75 10.88 -3.65 -5.99
N LYS A 76 10.69 -4.98 -5.91
CA LYS A 76 9.55 -5.68 -6.51
C LYS A 76 8.24 -5.21 -5.89
N ARG A 77 8.16 -5.14 -4.56
CA ARG A 77 7.00 -4.62 -3.84
C ARG A 77 6.67 -3.18 -4.23
N ASP A 78 7.67 -2.31 -4.29
CA ASP A 78 7.48 -0.91 -4.64
C ASP A 78 7.00 -0.74 -6.09
N ALA A 79 7.52 -1.56 -7.02
CA ALA A 79 7.05 -1.61 -8.40
C ALA A 79 5.60 -2.11 -8.51
N LEU A 80 5.25 -3.20 -7.81
CA LEU A 80 3.88 -3.73 -7.80
C LEU A 80 2.90 -2.72 -7.17
N ASN A 81 3.30 -2.06 -6.08
CA ASN A 81 2.48 -1.01 -5.47
C ASN A 81 2.30 0.21 -6.37
N ALA A 82 3.30 0.57 -7.18
CA ALA A 82 3.16 1.61 -8.18
C ALA A 82 2.12 1.21 -9.25
N GLN A 83 2.19 -0.02 -9.77
CA GLN A 83 1.20 -0.54 -10.72
C GLN A 83 -0.21 -0.58 -10.13
N VAL A 84 -0.37 -0.96 -8.86
CA VAL A 84 -1.67 -0.91 -8.17
C VAL A 84 -2.20 0.52 -8.13
N ARG A 85 -1.36 1.51 -7.86
CA ARG A 85 -1.79 2.92 -7.83
C ARG A 85 -2.26 3.40 -9.20
N GLU A 86 -1.52 3.08 -10.26
CA GLU A 86 -1.89 3.41 -11.64
C GLU A 86 -3.25 2.78 -12.01
N LEU A 87 -3.43 1.48 -11.75
CA LEU A 87 -4.69 0.79 -12.02
C LEU A 87 -5.86 1.35 -11.20
N VAL A 88 -5.62 1.73 -9.95
CA VAL A 88 -6.64 2.35 -9.10
C VAL A 88 -7.01 3.74 -9.60
N GLU A 89 -6.05 4.51 -10.12
CA GLU A 89 -6.30 5.81 -10.73
C GLU A 89 -7.10 5.67 -12.03
N GLU A 90 -6.74 4.72 -12.90
CA GLU A 90 -7.51 4.39 -14.11
C GLU A 90 -8.93 3.90 -13.79
N ALA A 91 -9.09 3.08 -12.75
CA ALA A 91 -10.39 2.66 -12.25
C ALA A 91 -11.20 3.85 -11.72
N GLY A 92 -10.53 4.80 -11.04
CA GLY A 92 -11.11 6.07 -10.61
C GLY A 92 -11.65 6.91 -11.77
N LYS A 93 -10.86 7.06 -12.84
CA LYS A 93 -11.29 7.75 -14.08
C LYS A 93 -12.49 7.04 -14.72
N SER A 94 -12.47 5.71 -14.78
CA SER A 94 -13.59 4.92 -15.31
C SER A 94 -14.86 5.08 -14.47
N ARG A 95 -14.73 5.24 -13.15
CA ARG A 95 -15.83 5.53 -12.24
C ARG A 95 -16.43 6.92 -12.51
N GLU A 96 -15.61 7.95 -12.70
CA GLU A 96 -16.08 9.29 -13.04
C GLU A 96 -16.85 9.29 -14.37
N VAL A 97 -16.33 8.60 -15.38
CA VAL A 97 -17.00 8.41 -16.67
C VAL A 97 -18.36 7.72 -16.50
N ARG A 98 -18.40 6.63 -15.73
CA ARG A 98 -19.65 5.93 -15.39
C ARG A 98 -20.64 6.85 -14.68
N ASP A 99 -20.19 7.63 -13.72
CA ASP A 99 -21.04 8.53 -12.95
C ASP A 99 -21.59 9.66 -13.84
N GLY A 100 -20.79 10.17 -14.79
CA GLY A 100 -21.23 11.08 -15.84
C GLY A 100 -22.30 10.48 -16.75
N PHE A 101 -22.13 9.23 -17.21
CA PHE A 101 -23.17 8.55 -18.00
C PHE A 101 -24.43 8.25 -17.19
N ASN A 102 -24.30 7.86 -15.92
CA ASN A 102 -25.45 7.67 -15.04
C ASN A 102 -26.25 8.95 -14.85
N GLN A 103 -25.58 10.10 -14.77
CA GLN A 103 -26.26 11.39 -14.74
C GLN A 103 -27.01 11.66 -16.05
N LYS A 104 -26.38 11.45 -17.22
CA LYS A 104 -27.05 11.56 -18.53
C LYS A 104 -28.24 10.60 -18.68
N VAL A 105 -28.15 9.38 -18.13
CA VAL A 105 -29.26 8.43 -18.08
C VAL A 105 -30.41 8.99 -17.25
N ARG A 106 -30.15 9.63 -16.10
CA ARG A 106 -31.18 10.24 -15.27
C ARG A 106 -31.88 11.39 -15.99
N GLU A 107 -31.10 12.27 -16.62
CA GLU A 107 -31.63 13.40 -17.41
C GLU A 107 -32.47 12.89 -18.59
N SER A 108 -31.96 11.91 -19.34
CA SER A 108 -32.69 11.32 -20.47
C SER A 108 -33.95 10.57 -20.04
N LYS A 109 -33.94 9.93 -18.86
CA LYS A 109 -35.13 9.31 -18.26
C LYS A 109 -36.17 10.36 -17.89
N ALA A 110 -35.78 11.48 -17.30
CA ALA A 110 -36.69 12.58 -16.99
C ALA A 110 -37.37 13.11 -18.26
N VAL A 111 -36.59 13.36 -19.32
CA VAL A 111 -37.12 13.79 -20.63
C VAL A 111 -38.08 12.74 -21.22
N ARG A 112 -37.70 11.46 -21.20
CA ARG A 112 -38.56 10.35 -21.66
C ARG A 112 -39.88 10.30 -20.87
N ASP A 113 -39.82 10.45 -19.56
CA ASP A 113 -41.00 10.39 -18.69
C ASP A 113 -41.92 11.61 -18.90
N GLU A 114 -41.36 12.79 -19.17
CA GLU A 114 -42.14 13.97 -19.61
C GLU A 114 -42.85 13.74 -20.95
N TRP A 115 -42.16 13.18 -21.94
CA TRP A 115 -42.79 12.85 -23.23
C TRP A 115 -43.82 11.73 -23.11
N ASN A 116 -43.59 10.73 -22.26
CA ASN A 116 -44.58 9.67 -21.99
C ASN A 116 -45.84 10.21 -21.32
N LYS A 117 -45.71 11.19 -20.41
CA LYS A 117 -46.86 11.91 -19.83
C LYS A 117 -47.63 12.66 -20.90
N LYS A 118 -46.96 13.44 -21.75
CA LYS A 118 -47.58 14.14 -22.89
C LYS A 118 -48.28 13.17 -23.85
N VAL A 119 -47.66 12.04 -24.17
CA VAL A 119 -48.28 10.99 -25.01
C VAL A 119 -49.53 10.41 -24.33
N SER A 120 -49.51 10.22 -23.01
CA SER A 120 -50.66 9.71 -22.25
C SER A 120 -51.80 10.73 -22.19
N GLU A 121 -51.47 12.01 -21.98
CA GLU A 121 -52.43 13.12 -22.00
C GLU A 121 -53.09 13.29 -23.38
N ILE A 122 -52.30 13.26 -24.47
CA ILE A 122 -52.84 13.35 -25.84
C ILE A 122 -53.72 12.12 -26.14
N ARG A 123 -53.30 10.92 -25.72
CA ARG A 123 -54.15 9.72 -25.85
C ARG A 123 -55.46 9.85 -25.08
N ALA A 124 -55.44 10.41 -23.87
CA ALA A 124 -56.64 10.64 -23.09
C ALA A 124 -57.58 11.62 -23.80
N LYS A 125 -57.06 12.74 -24.32
CA LYS A 125 -57.83 13.71 -25.13
C LYS A 125 -58.44 13.07 -26.39
N ILE A 126 -57.67 12.25 -27.11
CA ILE A 126 -58.18 11.50 -28.27
C ILE A 126 -59.30 10.55 -27.87
N ASN A 127 -59.17 9.85 -26.73
CA ASN A 127 -60.21 8.95 -26.22
C ASN A 127 -61.45 9.69 -25.69
N GLU A 128 -61.32 10.93 -25.19
CA GLU A 128 -62.46 11.77 -24.79
C GLU A 128 -63.26 12.26 -26.01
N ILE A 129 -62.57 12.66 -27.08
CA ILE A 129 -63.22 13.14 -28.32
C ILE A 129 -63.79 11.96 -29.11
N ARG A 130 -63.11 10.82 -29.11
CA ARG A 130 -63.54 9.58 -29.76
C ARG A 130 -63.44 8.40 -28.79
N PRO A 131 -64.40 8.27 -27.84
CA PRO A 131 -64.58 6.99 -27.18
C PRO A 131 -64.92 5.98 -28.28
N GLU A 132 -64.24 4.84 -28.34
CA GLU A 132 -64.40 3.84 -29.41
C GLU A 132 -65.87 3.68 -29.82
N LYS A 133 -66.29 4.37 -30.89
CA LYS A 133 -67.58 4.12 -31.51
C LYS A 133 -67.46 2.76 -32.16
N LYS A 134 -68.30 1.83 -31.70
CA LYS A 134 -68.49 0.51 -32.30
C LYS A 134 -68.59 0.66 -33.81
N LYS A 135 -67.94 -0.27 -34.51
CA LYS A 135 -68.03 -0.45 -35.96
C LYS A 135 -69.51 -0.62 -36.37
N GLU A 136 -70.15 0.47 -36.76
CA GLU A 136 -71.35 0.50 -37.59
C GLU A 136 -70.91 1.31 -38.81
N GLY A 137 -70.47 0.68 -39.89
CA GLY A 137 -71.35 0.08 -40.89
C GLY A 137 -71.67 1.19 -41.90
N GLU A 138 -71.02 1.16 -43.08
CA GLU A 138 -71.16 2.11 -44.20
C GLU A 138 -72.30 3.13 -44.09
N GLU A 139 -72.00 4.33 -43.59
CA GLU A 139 -72.96 5.43 -43.54
C GLU A 139 -72.75 6.39 -44.73
N GLU A 140 -73.85 6.85 -45.33
CA GLU A 140 -73.87 7.79 -46.46
C GLU A 140 -72.96 9.01 -46.19
N SER A 141 -72.21 9.46 -47.21
CA SER A 141 -71.30 10.60 -47.09
C SER A 141 -72.07 11.89 -46.77
N LEU A 142 -71.51 12.77 -45.93
CA LEU A 142 -72.08 14.08 -45.60
C LEU A 142 -72.51 14.89 -46.82
N GLY A 143 -71.75 14.81 -47.93
CA GLY A 143 -72.11 15.47 -49.20
C GLY A 143 -73.37 14.90 -49.85
N GLN A 144 -73.62 13.60 -49.71
CA GLN A 144 -74.83 12.95 -50.23
C GLN A 144 -76.05 13.28 -49.38
N MET A 145 -75.89 13.37 -48.05
CA MET A 145 -76.97 13.79 -47.14
C MET A 145 -77.38 15.25 -47.38
N LYS A 146 -76.42 16.17 -47.57
CA LYS A 146 -76.69 17.59 -47.89
C LYS A 146 -77.43 17.74 -49.22
N ALA A 147 -76.96 17.07 -50.28
CA ALA A 147 -77.62 17.10 -51.58
C ALA A 147 -79.06 16.51 -51.53
N ARG A 148 -79.30 15.53 -50.65
CA ARG A 148 -80.62 14.96 -50.42
C ARG A 148 -81.53 15.93 -49.65
N LEU A 149 -81.00 16.65 -48.66
CA LEU A 149 -81.71 17.70 -47.92
C LEU A 149 -82.16 18.80 -48.89
N ASP A 150 -81.24 19.34 -49.68
CA ASP A 150 -81.53 20.39 -50.67
C ASP A 150 -82.60 19.95 -51.66
N ARG A 151 -82.55 18.68 -52.11
CA ARG A 151 -83.56 18.11 -53.00
C ARG A 151 -84.93 18.01 -52.34
N MET A 152 -84.99 17.60 -51.07
CA MET A 152 -86.24 17.49 -50.31
C MET A 152 -86.83 18.86 -49.97
N GLU A 153 -86.00 19.86 -49.65
CA GLU A 153 -86.41 21.25 -49.45
C GLU A 153 -86.91 21.88 -50.75
N MET A 154 -86.22 21.65 -51.87
CA MET A 154 -86.67 22.10 -53.18
C MET A 154 -87.99 21.45 -53.57
N GLN A 155 -88.20 20.16 -53.26
CA GLN A 155 -89.47 19.47 -53.47
C GLN A 155 -90.60 20.05 -52.61
N GLN A 156 -90.32 20.44 -51.36
CA GLN A 156 -91.29 21.13 -50.51
C GLN A 156 -91.70 22.48 -51.11
N GLN A 157 -90.75 23.25 -51.64
CA GLN A 157 -91.00 24.60 -52.16
C GLN A 157 -91.66 24.62 -53.55
N THR A 158 -91.40 23.61 -54.40
CA THR A 158 -91.78 23.64 -55.82
C THR A 158 -92.97 22.75 -56.20
N MET A 159 -93.38 21.81 -55.35
CA MET A 159 -94.49 20.90 -55.66
C MET A 159 -95.73 21.14 -54.78
N PRO A 160 -96.94 21.29 -55.35
CA PRO A 160 -98.17 21.37 -54.57
C PRO A 160 -98.50 19.98 -54.00
N MET A 161 -98.40 19.84 -52.68
CA MET A 161 -98.68 18.59 -51.95
C MET A 161 -99.86 18.76 -50.99
N GLY A 162 -100.53 17.67 -50.64
CA GLY A 162 -101.56 17.69 -49.59
C GLY A 162 -100.93 17.87 -48.21
N ALA A 163 -101.65 18.53 -47.29
CA ALA A 163 -101.15 18.93 -45.96
C ALA A 163 -100.52 17.79 -45.14
N ASP A 164 -100.99 16.55 -45.29
CA ASP A 164 -100.43 15.39 -44.58
C ASP A 164 -99.09 14.93 -45.14
N LYS A 165 -98.90 15.02 -46.47
CA LYS A 165 -97.63 14.68 -47.14
C LYS A 165 -96.58 15.76 -46.90
N GLU A 166 -97.00 17.02 -46.85
CA GLU A 166 -96.14 18.15 -46.48
C GLU A 166 -95.62 18.01 -45.05
N LYS A 167 -96.48 17.69 -44.08
CA LYS A 167 -96.05 17.42 -42.69
C LYS A 167 -95.08 16.25 -42.58
N ALA A 168 -95.27 15.19 -43.38
CA ALA A 168 -94.35 14.05 -43.39
C ALA A 168 -92.98 14.43 -43.99
N LEU A 169 -92.96 15.21 -45.07
CA LEU A 169 -91.73 15.68 -45.69
C LEU A 169 -90.96 16.64 -44.78
N VAL A 170 -91.65 17.56 -44.09
CA VAL A 170 -91.04 18.48 -43.12
C VAL A 170 -90.40 17.72 -41.96
N LYS A 171 -91.04 16.66 -41.45
CA LYS A 171 -90.44 15.79 -40.42
C LYS A 171 -89.18 15.08 -40.94
N GLN A 172 -89.20 14.60 -42.19
CA GLN A 172 -88.02 13.98 -42.80
C GLN A 172 -86.88 14.97 -43.01
N ILE A 173 -87.18 16.20 -43.42
CA ILE A 173 -86.19 17.29 -43.54
C ILE A 173 -85.59 17.61 -42.17
N GLN A 174 -86.41 17.72 -41.11
CA GLN A 174 -85.94 17.99 -39.75
C GLN A 174 -85.06 16.85 -39.21
N GLU A 175 -85.45 15.58 -39.43
CA GLU A 175 -84.67 14.42 -39.04
C GLU A 175 -83.33 14.37 -39.80
N LEU A 176 -83.34 14.62 -41.11
CA LEU A 176 -82.15 14.63 -41.96
C LEU A 176 -81.22 15.80 -41.62
N ALA A 177 -81.76 17.00 -41.37
CA ALA A 177 -80.99 18.16 -40.93
C ALA A 177 -80.35 17.94 -39.55
N LYS A 178 -81.05 17.27 -38.63
CA LYS A 178 -80.49 16.87 -37.33
C LYS A 178 -79.36 15.85 -37.50
N GLN A 179 -79.53 14.86 -38.37
CA GLN A 179 -78.49 13.88 -38.70
C GLN A 179 -77.26 14.53 -39.36
N ILE A 180 -77.46 15.52 -40.24
CA ILE A 180 -76.37 16.29 -40.85
C ILE A 180 -75.62 17.09 -39.79
N GLY A 181 -76.31 17.82 -38.91
CA GLY A 181 -75.68 18.58 -37.83
C GLY A 181 -74.96 17.70 -36.80
N GLU A 182 -75.44 16.47 -36.56
CA GLU A 182 -74.74 15.48 -35.74
C GLU A 182 -73.48 14.93 -36.45
N ARG A 183 -73.51 14.76 -37.77
CA ARG A 183 -72.35 14.33 -38.56
C ARG A 183 -71.29 15.42 -38.77
N GLU A 184 -71.68 16.67 -39.00
CA GLU A 184 -70.74 17.79 -39.14
C GLU A 184 -69.91 17.98 -37.87
N LYS A 185 -70.53 17.85 -36.69
CA LYS A 185 -69.81 17.85 -35.40
C LYS A 185 -68.82 16.69 -35.25
N VAL A 186 -69.09 15.55 -35.87
CA VAL A 186 -68.16 14.41 -35.91
C VAL A 186 -67.00 14.70 -36.87
N GLU A 187 -67.24 15.40 -37.98
CA GLU A 187 -66.21 15.76 -38.97
C GLU A 187 -65.28 16.90 -38.48
N GLU A 188 -65.81 17.92 -37.79
CA GLU A 188 -64.99 18.91 -37.05
C GLU A 188 -64.15 18.24 -35.96
N GLY A 189 -64.73 17.27 -35.24
CA GLY A 189 -64.00 16.42 -34.32
C GLY A 189 -62.89 15.61 -35.00
N ASP A 190 -63.07 15.19 -36.25
CA ASP A 190 -62.06 14.46 -37.03
C ASP A 190 -60.89 15.36 -37.47
N GLU A 191 -61.10 16.68 -37.70
CA GLU A 191 -59.99 17.64 -37.92
C GLU A 191 -59.17 17.88 -36.65
N GLU A 192 -59.83 18.09 -35.50
CA GLU A 192 -59.16 18.19 -34.20
C GLU A 192 -58.43 16.88 -33.83
N ILE A 193 -59.04 15.73 -34.11
CA ILE A 193 -58.41 14.41 -33.97
C ILE A 193 -57.21 14.29 -34.89
N ARG A 194 -57.27 14.78 -36.14
CA ARG A 194 -56.12 14.75 -37.06
C ARG A 194 -54.94 15.53 -36.50
N GLY A 195 -55.19 16.71 -35.94
CA GLY A 195 -54.19 17.51 -35.23
C GLY A 195 -53.58 16.76 -34.05
N LEU A 196 -54.43 16.23 -33.16
CA LEU A 196 -53.99 15.46 -31.98
C LEU A 196 -53.25 14.17 -32.35
N VAL A 197 -53.61 13.51 -33.44
CA VAL A 197 -52.92 12.31 -33.95
C VAL A 197 -51.53 12.67 -34.49
N GLN A 198 -51.38 13.83 -35.13
CA GLN A 198 -50.09 14.32 -35.58
C GLN A 198 -49.21 14.70 -34.39
N GLU A 199 -49.74 15.42 -33.40
CA GLU A 199 -49.05 15.72 -32.14
C GLU A 199 -48.66 14.45 -31.37
N LEU A 200 -49.52 13.43 -31.37
CA LEU A 200 -49.24 12.12 -30.77
C LEU A 200 -48.08 11.42 -31.48
N ARG A 201 -48.02 11.49 -32.82
CA ARG A 201 -46.91 10.91 -33.60
C ARG A 201 -45.60 11.63 -33.28
N ASP A 202 -45.60 12.95 -33.23
CA ASP A 202 -44.41 13.75 -32.92
C ASP A 202 -43.94 13.52 -31.47
N ALA A 203 -44.87 13.45 -30.51
CA ALA A 203 -44.56 13.14 -29.12
C ALA A 203 -44.03 11.71 -28.96
N LYS A 204 -44.58 10.73 -29.70
CA LYS A 204 -44.05 9.36 -29.73
C LYS A 204 -42.65 9.30 -30.33
N ALA A 205 -42.39 10.00 -31.43
CA ALA A 205 -41.07 10.05 -32.06
C ALA A 205 -40.02 10.62 -31.08
N LYS A 206 -40.35 11.70 -30.37
CA LYS A 206 -39.48 12.29 -29.34
C LYS A 206 -39.29 11.37 -28.13
N ALA A 207 -40.32 10.63 -27.71
CA ALA A 207 -40.22 9.64 -26.65
C ALA A 207 -39.32 8.45 -27.04
N GLU A 208 -39.43 7.96 -28.28
CA GLU A 208 -38.56 6.89 -28.79
C GLU A 208 -37.11 7.35 -28.91
N GLU A 209 -36.86 8.57 -29.37
CA GLU A 209 -35.50 9.14 -29.39
C GLU A 209 -34.92 9.21 -27.98
N ALA A 210 -35.68 9.74 -27.01
CA ALA A 210 -35.25 9.76 -25.60
C ALA A 210 -35.02 8.35 -25.05
N HIS A 211 -35.82 7.36 -25.45
CA HIS A 211 -35.61 5.96 -25.08
C HIS A 211 -34.30 5.41 -25.65
N LYS A 212 -34.01 5.65 -26.93
CA LYS A 212 -32.74 5.26 -27.56
C LYS A 212 -31.54 5.88 -26.84
N GLN A 213 -31.62 7.18 -26.52
CA GLN A 213 -30.57 7.87 -25.77
C GLN A 213 -30.36 7.27 -24.37
N VAL A 214 -31.45 6.90 -23.66
CA VAL A 214 -31.33 6.19 -22.37
C VAL A 214 -30.63 4.84 -22.56
N SER A 215 -31.00 4.05 -23.58
CA SER A 215 -30.38 2.75 -23.85
C SER A 215 -28.88 2.87 -24.16
N ILE A 216 -28.50 3.80 -25.04
CA ILE A 216 -27.09 4.02 -25.41
C ILE A 216 -26.27 4.45 -24.18
N ASN A 217 -26.74 5.47 -23.45
CA ASN A 217 -26.02 5.93 -22.25
C ASN A 217 -25.96 4.84 -21.15
N ALA A 218 -26.98 3.98 -21.04
CA ALA A 218 -26.98 2.88 -20.09
C ALA A 218 -26.00 1.78 -20.49
N GLU A 219 -25.90 1.44 -21.77
CA GLU A 219 -24.89 0.51 -22.29
C GLU A 219 -23.47 1.05 -22.09
N GLU A 220 -23.23 2.33 -22.36
CA GLU A 220 -21.94 2.98 -22.12
C GLU A 220 -21.58 3.02 -20.62
N ALA A 221 -22.55 3.32 -19.75
CA ALA A 221 -22.36 3.24 -18.30
C ALA A 221 -22.01 1.82 -17.85
N GLN A 222 -22.68 0.80 -18.40
CA GLN A 222 -22.41 -0.59 -18.07
C GLN A 222 -21.01 -1.02 -18.54
N LYS A 223 -20.61 -0.64 -19.77
CA LYS A 223 -19.26 -0.89 -20.28
C LYS A 223 -18.20 -0.25 -19.38
N ALA A 224 -18.40 1.01 -18.96
CA ALA A 224 -17.50 1.70 -18.04
C ALA A 224 -17.45 1.01 -16.67
N HIS A 225 -18.59 0.53 -16.16
CA HIS A 225 -18.67 -0.25 -14.93
C HIS A 225 -17.90 -1.57 -15.02
N ASP A 226 -18.07 -2.32 -16.11
CA ASP A 226 -17.42 -3.61 -16.30
C ASP A 226 -15.89 -3.44 -16.48
N ASN A 227 -15.47 -2.41 -17.21
CA ASN A 227 -14.07 -2.02 -17.32
C ASN A 227 -13.49 -1.67 -15.95
N MET A 228 -14.17 -0.84 -15.17
CA MET A 228 -13.77 -0.49 -13.81
C MET A 228 -13.64 -1.72 -12.91
N LEU A 229 -14.59 -2.66 -12.97
CA LEU A 229 -14.54 -3.90 -12.19
C LEU A 229 -13.33 -4.76 -12.58
N SER A 230 -13.04 -4.88 -13.89
CA SER A 230 -11.88 -5.61 -14.38
C SER A 230 -10.56 -5.00 -13.90
N LEU A 231 -10.48 -3.67 -13.84
CA LEU A 231 -9.30 -2.95 -13.33
C LEU A 231 -9.13 -3.18 -11.82
N TYR A 232 -10.22 -3.13 -11.04
CA TYR A 232 -10.15 -3.43 -9.61
C TYR A 232 -9.73 -4.89 -9.34
N GLN A 233 -10.25 -5.84 -10.10
CA GLN A 233 -9.84 -7.25 -9.98
C GLN A 233 -8.34 -7.43 -10.26
N ARG A 234 -7.82 -6.77 -11.30
CA ARG A 234 -6.38 -6.78 -11.61
C ARG A 234 -5.56 -6.10 -10.51
N ALA A 235 -6.01 -4.95 -10.02
CA ALA A 235 -5.36 -4.25 -8.93
C ALA A 235 -5.32 -5.09 -7.64
N ASP A 236 -6.39 -5.82 -7.32
CA ASP A 236 -6.44 -6.71 -6.17
C ASP A 236 -5.55 -7.95 -6.34
N ALA A 237 -5.42 -8.49 -7.56
CA ALA A 237 -4.48 -9.56 -7.85
C ALA A 237 -3.03 -9.09 -7.61
N ILE A 238 -2.65 -7.93 -8.15
CA ILE A 238 -1.31 -7.36 -7.97
C ILE A 238 -1.08 -6.97 -6.50
N ARG A 239 -2.11 -6.49 -5.80
CA ARG A 239 -2.03 -6.23 -4.35
C ARG A 239 -1.68 -7.49 -3.57
N LYS A 240 -2.31 -8.63 -3.88
CA LYS A 240 -1.96 -9.93 -3.27
C LYS A 240 -0.52 -10.33 -3.57
N GLU A 241 -0.03 -10.09 -4.77
CA GLU A 241 1.38 -10.33 -5.13
C GLU A 241 2.34 -9.40 -4.36
N ALA A 242 1.96 -8.14 -4.19
CA ALA A 242 2.73 -7.18 -3.39
C ALA A 242 2.77 -7.58 -1.91
N ASP A 243 1.65 -8.04 -1.36
CA ASP A 243 1.58 -8.56 0.01
C ASP A 243 2.43 -9.83 0.18
N ALA A 244 2.41 -10.73 -0.80
CA ALA A 244 3.28 -11.91 -0.81
C ALA A 244 4.77 -11.52 -0.89
N ALA A 245 5.12 -10.52 -1.70
CA ALA A 245 6.48 -9.97 -1.76
C ALA A 245 6.88 -9.30 -0.44
N GLN A 246 5.97 -8.61 0.22
CA GLN A 246 6.18 -8.01 1.54
C GLN A 246 6.38 -9.09 2.62
N ALA A 247 5.62 -10.19 2.58
CA ALA A 247 5.81 -11.31 3.50
C ALA A 247 7.22 -11.91 3.34
N LYS A 248 7.65 -12.16 2.10
CA LYS A 248 9.03 -12.63 1.80
C LYS A 248 10.10 -11.61 2.23
N PHE A 249 9.85 -10.32 2.03
CA PHE A 249 10.73 -9.26 2.51
C PHE A 249 10.91 -9.31 4.04
N VAL A 250 9.82 -9.49 4.79
CA VAL A 250 9.88 -9.60 6.25
C VAL A 250 10.63 -10.86 6.68
N GLU A 251 10.37 -12.00 6.05
CA GLU A 251 11.08 -13.25 6.32
C GLU A 251 12.58 -13.15 6.03
N CYS A 252 12.97 -12.61 4.86
CA CYS A 252 14.37 -12.37 4.51
C CYS A 252 15.04 -11.42 5.49
N LYS A 253 14.33 -10.36 5.92
CA LYS A 253 14.86 -9.42 6.91
C LYS A 253 15.07 -10.07 8.27
N GLN A 254 14.13 -10.88 8.74
CA GLN A 254 14.28 -11.62 10.00
C GLN A 254 15.49 -12.55 9.95
N LYS A 255 15.65 -13.33 8.87
CA LYS A 255 16.82 -14.19 8.67
C LYS A 255 18.12 -13.39 8.61
N ALA A 256 18.11 -12.22 7.95
CA ALA A 256 19.28 -11.34 7.89
C ALA A 256 19.66 -10.79 9.28
N ASP A 257 18.66 -10.41 10.09
CA ASP A 257 18.86 -9.92 11.45
C ASP A 257 19.39 -11.04 12.38
N GLU A 258 18.94 -12.28 12.19
CA GLU A 258 19.45 -13.47 12.90
C GLU A 258 20.92 -13.75 12.54
N GLU A 259 21.26 -13.80 11.26
CA GLU A 259 22.64 -13.99 10.78
C GLU A 259 23.55 -12.84 11.22
N HIS A 260 23.04 -11.61 11.26
CA HIS A 260 23.76 -10.46 11.79
C HIS A 260 24.02 -10.59 13.31
N ARG A 261 23.04 -11.10 14.08
CA ARG A 261 23.23 -11.38 15.51
C ARG A 261 24.33 -12.42 15.73
N LEU A 262 24.28 -13.53 14.99
CA LEU A 262 25.29 -14.59 15.03
C LEU A 262 26.68 -14.05 14.65
N HIS A 263 26.77 -13.24 13.59
CA HIS A 263 28.02 -12.59 13.21
C HIS A 263 28.61 -11.72 14.34
N ILE A 264 27.78 -10.93 15.02
CA ILE A 264 28.23 -10.12 16.18
C ILE A 264 28.71 -11.01 17.31
N GLU A 265 28.00 -12.10 17.61
CA GLU A 265 28.40 -13.06 18.64
C GLU A 265 29.73 -13.72 18.29
N SER A 266 29.95 -14.16 17.04
CA SER A 266 31.23 -14.70 16.58
C SER A 266 32.36 -13.68 16.70
N ILE A 267 32.14 -12.41 16.33
CA ILE A 267 33.14 -11.34 16.50
C ILE A 267 33.48 -11.13 17.99
N LYS A 268 32.48 -11.10 18.86
CA LYS A 268 32.70 -10.98 20.31
C LYS A 268 33.53 -12.14 20.84
N SER A 269 33.24 -13.36 20.40
CA SER A 269 34.03 -14.56 20.75
C SER A 269 35.46 -14.48 20.22
N VAL A 270 35.67 -14.02 18.98
CA VAL A 270 37.01 -13.75 18.42
C VAL A 270 37.77 -12.72 19.26
N HIS A 271 37.11 -11.66 19.71
CA HIS A 271 37.73 -10.65 20.57
C HIS A 271 38.05 -11.19 21.97
N ALA A 272 37.19 -12.04 22.55
CA ALA A 272 37.46 -12.69 23.84
C ALA A 272 38.68 -13.61 23.75
N VAL A 273 38.70 -14.52 22.76
CA VAL A 273 39.86 -15.40 22.48
C VAL A 273 41.12 -14.59 22.18
N GLY A 274 40.99 -13.48 21.44
CA GLY A 274 42.09 -12.54 21.19
C GLY A 274 42.65 -11.94 22.48
N LYS A 275 41.78 -11.48 23.38
CA LYS A 275 42.18 -10.94 24.68
C LYS A 275 42.87 -11.98 25.56
N ASP A 276 42.40 -13.22 25.55
CA ASP A 276 43.02 -14.32 26.30
C ASP A 276 44.40 -14.67 25.72
N ALA A 277 44.51 -14.75 24.39
CA ALA A 277 45.79 -14.96 23.71
C ALA A 277 46.80 -13.82 23.97
N ASP A 278 46.34 -12.57 23.93
CA ASP A 278 47.15 -11.39 24.26
C ASP A 278 47.53 -11.36 25.74
N GLY A 279 46.65 -11.83 26.63
CA GLY A 279 46.93 -12.01 28.05
C GLY A 279 48.08 -13.01 28.29
N ILE A 280 48.08 -14.14 27.58
CA ILE A 280 49.16 -15.14 27.64
C ILE A 280 50.46 -14.56 27.05
N LYS A 281 50.39 -13.86 25.90
CA LYS A 281 51.55 -13.19 25.28
C LYS A 281 52.15 -12.10 26.18
N ASN A 282 51.31 -11.31 26.84
CA ASN A 282 51.76 -10.26 27.76
C ASN A 282 52.38 -10.84 29.03
N LYS A 283 51.79 -11.89 29.63
CA LYS A 283 52.41 -12.61 30.75
C LYS A 283 53.79 -13.17 30.36
N LYS A 284 53.90 -13.76 29.16
CA LYS A 284 55.18 -14.21 28.59
C LYS A 284 56.19 -13.07 28.42
N ASN A 285 55.78 -11.92 27.90
CA ASN A 285 56.67 -10.77 27.71
C ASN A 285 57.11 -10.15 29.03
N ILE A 286 56.22 -10.07 30.03
CA ILE A 286 56.54 -9.59 31.37
C ILE A 286 57.50 -10.57 32.06
N ALA A 287 57.26 -11.88 31.98
CA ALA A 287 58.14 -12.90 32.53
C ALA A 287 59.53 -12.85 31.89
N LYS A 288 59.61 -12.73 30.55
CA LYS A 288 60.87 -12.52 29.83
C LYS A 288 61.59 -11.26 30.29
N LYS A 289 60.89 -10.13 30.41
CA LYS A 289 61.48 -8.87 30.86
C LYS A 289 62.00 -8.96 32.30
N LYS A 290 61.22 -9.53 33.22
CA LYS A 290 61.67 -9.79 34.60
C LYS A 290 62.90 -10.70 34.65
N ARG A 291 62.96 -11.72 33.79
CA ARG A 291 64.14 -12.59 33.67
C ARG A 291 65.34 -11.84 33.13
N THR A 292 65.21 -11.06 32.06
CA THR A 292 66.33 -10.27 31.55
C THR A 292 66.81 -9.27 32.58
N ASP A 293 65.89 -8.62 33.30
CA ASP A 293 66.18 -7.66 34.36
C ASP A 293 66.92 -8.36 35.52
N TYR A 294 66.47 -9.54 35.93
CA TYR A 294 67.13 -10.37 36.96
C TYR A 294 68.51 -10.85 36.52
N GLU A 295 68.66 -11.38 35.30
CA GLU A 295 69.95 -11.79 34.76
C GLU A 295 70.93 -10.61 34.64
N THR A 296 70.45 -9.41 34.28
CA THR A 296 71.29 -8.20 34.31
C THR A 296 71.66 -7.77 35.72
N LYS A 297 70.76 -7.91 36.71
CA LYS A 297 71.05 -7.60 38.12
C LYS A 297 72.08 -8.57 38.71
N LYS A 298 71.91 -9.88 38.50
CA LYS A 298 72.86 -10.88 38.95
C LYS A 298 74.24 -10.69 38.32
N LYS A 299 74.31 -10.41 37.02
CA LYS A 299 75.57 -10.07 36.35
C LYS A 299 76.18 -8.80 36.92
N ALA A 300 75.38 -7.79 37.24
CA ALA A 300 75.86 -6.57 37.88
C ALA A 300 76.39 -6.82 39.30
N GLU A 301 75.75 -7.69 40.08
CA GLU A 301 76.20 -8.11 41.42
C GLU A 301 77.54 -8.86 41.34
N GLU A 302 77.68 -9.84 40.44
CA GLU A 302 78.93 -10.56 40.22
C GLU A 302 80.08 -9.62 39.79
N ILE A 303 79.78 -8.61 38.97
CA ILE A 303 80.76 -7.60 38.56
C ILE A 303 81.08 -6.65 39.73
N PHE A 304 80.09 -6.27 40.55
CA PHE A 304 80.28 -5.43 41.72
C PHE A 304 81.09 -6.13 42.83
N GLU A 305 80.92 -7.44 43.00
CA GLU A 305 81.75 -8.25 43.90
C GLU A 305 83.21 -8.32 43.41
N LYS A 306 83.43 -8.50 42.10
CA LYS A 306 84.78 -8.43 41.49
C LYS A 306 85.41 -7.06 41.65
N PHE A 307 84.61 -5.99 41.53
CA PHE A 307 85.05 -4.62 41.81
C PHE A 307 85.47 -4.45 43.28
N LYS A 308 84.66 -4.94 44.23
CA LYS A 308 85.00 -4.95 45.67
C LYS A 308 86.25 -5.77 45.98
N ALA A 309 86.49 -6.85 45.24
CA ALA A 309 87.69 -7.68 45.35
C ALA A 309 88.95 -7.04 44.74
N GLY A 310 88.84 -5.87 44.10
CA GLY A 310 89.97 -5.11 43.55
C GLY A 310 90.44 -5.56 42.17
N GLU A 311 89.65 -6.36 41.45
CA GLU A 311 89.93 -6.75 40.06
C GLU A 311 89.60 -5.61 39.08
N LYS A 312 90.32 -5.55 37.94
CA LYS A 312 90.12 -4.48 36.94
C LYS A 312 88.84 -4.73 36.14
N LEU A 313 87.92 -3.76 36.14
CA LEU A 313 86.69 -3.79 35.34
C LEU A 313 86.92 -3.42 33.87
N SER A 314 86.16 -4.04 32.96
CA SER A 314 86.08 -3.65 31.54
C SER A 314 85.07 -2.51 31.32
N THR A 315 85.18 -1.78 30.21
CA THR A 315 84.21 -0.72 29.82
C THR A 315 82.79 -1.26 29.64
N GLU A 316 82.66 -2.51 29.20
CA GLU A 316 81.36 -3.19 29.05
C GLU A 316 80.73 -3.51 30.41
N ASP A 317 81.54 -3.91 31.38
CA ASP A 317 81.12 -4.21 32.75
C ASP A 317 80.61 -2.96 33.48
N LEU A 318 81.26 -1.81 33.22
CA LEU A 318 80.90 -0.51 33.78
C LEU A 318 79.54 -0.01 33.22
N MET A 319 79.25 -0.27 31.94
CA MET A 319 77.93 0.03 31.36
C MET A 319 76.82 -0.87 31.94
N ILE A 320 77.11 -2.10 32.34
CA ILE A 320 76.14 -3.01 32.96
C ILE A 320 75.82 -2.55 34.39
N LEU A 321 76.81 -2.08 35.16
CA LEU A 321 76.56 -1.46 36.48
C LEU A 321 75.71 -0.19 36.39
N GLN A 322 75.99 0.70 35.42
CA GLN A 322 75.22 1.93 35.24
C GLN A 322 73.76 1.63 34.86
N LYS A 323 73.52 0.61 34.03
CA LYS A 323 72.15 0.21 33.63
C LYS A 323 71.37 -0.50 34.73
N SER A 324 72.04 -1.12 35.70
CA SER A 324 71.42 -1.87 36.80
C SER A 324 71.23 -1.05 38.08
N GLY A 325 71.78 0.18 38.14
CA GLY A 325 71.58 1.12 39.26
C GLY A 325 72.56 0.95 40.42
N TYR A 326 73.66 0.22 40.22
CA TYR A 326 74.72 0.04 41.22
C TYR A 326 75.79 1.15 41.22
N LEU A 327 75.62 2.19 40.38
CA LEU A 327 76.53 3.32 40.22
C LEU A 327 75.80 4.67 40.24
#